data_AF-A0A947HE67-F1
#
_entry.id   AF-A0A947HE67-F1
#
_cell.length_a   1.000
_cell.length_b   1.000
_cell.length_c   1.000
_cell.angle_alpha   90.00
_cell.angle_beta   90.00
_cell.angle_gamma   90.00
#
_symmetry.space_group_name_H-M   'P 1'
#
loop_
_entity.id
_entity.type
_entity.pdbx_description
1 polymer ?
#
loop_
_entity_poly.entity_id
_entity_poly.type
_entity_poly.pdbx_seq_one_letter_code
_entity_poly.pdbx_strand_id
1 'polypeptide(L)'
;MSQMRDIILKIMLKKLAFFFIALLLTSSFSHRGETITLEQAIKANQEQEVQKLIQLGENPNFWCHWEEMGLPVEGPILLWAIEKENLNLVQSLLEKGANPNSKNKHGTSALIKAAYRRNLELVQLLLKKGAHLKASNRDGTTALMAAAQAGSFELVVFFLKEGLDPKITNTNGLNTLHFAAGSHNLELVKLLILKGVSVQAKTRTGASLLAFAAGSTNSDMLPFFLQQGLDPHEPFDEGITLLMLAAGFGRIENVKLLLEKGVDHEAKDQAGLTARDYAEAAGHPEIVALLKTYHSP
;
A
#
# COMPACT_ATOMS: atom_id res chain seq x y z
N MET A 1 -16.59 22.61 1.99
CA MET A 1 -16.81 21.16 1.71
C MET A 1 -17.79 20.85 0.57
N SER A 2 -18.71 21.75 0.16
CA SER A 2 -19.64 21.47 -0.96
C SER A 2 -19.02 21.64 -2.36
N GLN A 3 -18.15 22.63 -2.60
CA GLN A 3 -17.57 22.88 -3.93
C GLN A 3 -16.56 21.81 -4.41
N MET A 4 -15.77 21.22 -3.50
CA MET A 4 -14.82 20.17 -3.86
C MET A 4 -15.54 18.85 -4.23
N ARG A 5 -16.67 18.57 -3.55
CA ARG A 5 -17.54 17.43 -3.84
C ARG A 5 -18.22 17.57 -5.21
N ASP A 6 -18.67 18.77 -5.58
CA ASP A 6 -19.29 19.05 -6.88
C ASP A 6 -18.30 19.03 -8.05
N ILE A 7 -17.04 19.43 -7.83
CA ILE A 7 -15.97 19.32 -8.83
C ILE A 7 -15.62 17.85 -9.08
N ILE A 8 -15.50 17.05 -8.01
CA ILE A 8 -15.28 15.59 -8.10
C ILE A 8 -16.47 14.92 -8.80
N LEU A 9 -17.72 15.28 -8.47
CA LEU A 9 -18.92 14.72 -9.12
C LEU A 9 -19.00 15.05 -10.62
N LYS A 10 -18.64 16.29 -11.02
CA LYS A 10 -18.60 16.71 -12.43
C LYS A 10 -17.46 16.06 -13.22
N ILE A 11 -16.33 15.75 -12.58
CA ILE A 11 -15.21 15.00 -13.18
C ILE A 11 -15.58 13.51 -13.34
N MET A 12 -16.30 12.93 -12.39
CA MET A 12 -16.80 11.56 -12.44
C MET A 12 -17.86 11.37 -13.55
N LEU A 13 -18.80 12.32 -13.69
CA LEU A 13 -19.85 12.28 -14.72
C LEU A 13 -19.32 12.41 -16.15
N LYS A 14 -18.25 13.20 -16.39
CA LYS A 14 -17.62 13.30 -17.72
C LYS A 14 -16.87 12.03 -18.13
N LYS A 15 -16.38 11.22 -17.18
CA LYS A 15 -15.71 9.94 -17.46
C LYS A 15 -16.69 8.79 -17.77
N LEU A 16 -17.90 8.84 -17.22
CA LEU A 16 -18.99 7.91 -17.54
C LEU A 16 -19.44 7.99 -19.02
N ALA A 17 -19.39 9.17 -19.63
CA ALA A 17 -19.75 9.33 -21.04
C ALA A 17 -18.73 8.67 -22.00
N PHE A 18 -17.45 8.59 -21.61
CA PHE A 18 -16.41 7.91 -22.39
C PHE A 18 -16.54 6.38 -22.30
N PHE A 19 -17.06 5.89 -21.17
CA PHE A 19 -17.31 4.47 -20.92
C PHE A 19 -18.40 3.89 -21.85
N PHE A 20 -19.40 4.70 -22.22
CA PHE A 20 -20.44 4.30 -23.18
C PHE A 20 -19.95 4.22 -24.63
N ILE A 21 -18.92 4.98 -25.00
CA ILE A 21 -18.37 4.97 -26.36
C ILE A 21 -17.46 3.74 -26.58
N ALA A 22 -16.80 3.23 -25.54
CA ALA A 22 -16.02 1.99 -25.60
C ALA A 22 -16.91 0.73 -25.65
N LEU A 23 -18.12 0.77 -25.05
CA LEU A 23 -19.09 -0.32 -25.04
C LEU A 23 -19.64 -0.68 -26.44
N LEU A 24 -19.52 0.23 -27.41
CA LEU A 24 -20.03 0.03 -28.78
C LEU A 24 -19.04 -0.69 -29.71
N LEU A 25 -17.76 -0.81 -29.36
CA LEU A 25 -16.71 -1.31 -30.26
C LEU A 25 -16.26 -2.76 -30.02
N THR A 26 -16.80 -3.47 -29.03
CA THR A 26 -16.57 -4.93 -28.87
C THR A 26 -17.73 -5.78 -29.38
N SER A 27 -18.57 -5.21 -30.25
CA SER A 27 -19.65 -5.92 -30.94
C SER A 27 -19.12 -6.81 -32.07
N SER A 28 -18.38 -7.87 -31.74
CA SER A 28 -18.20 -9.00 -32.65
C SER A 28 -17.92 -10.29 -31.89
N PHE A 29 -18.97 -10.98 -31.46
CA PHE A 29 -19.29 -12.37 -31.81
C PHE A 29 -20.55 -12.77 -31.04
N SER A 30 -21.69 -12.73 -31.73
CA SER A 30 -23.00 -13.10 -31.21
C SER A 30 -23.27 -14.58 -31.48
N HIS A 31 -23.39 -15.38 -30.42
CA HIS A 31 -24.28 -16.54 -30.42
C HIS A 31 -25.00 -16.70 -29.07
N ARG A 32 -26.25 -16.22 -29.07
CA ARG A 32 -27.48 -16.63 -28.36
C ARG A 32 -27.39 -17.29 -26.97
N GLY A 33 -28.13 -16.66 -26.05
CA GLY A 33 -28.28 -16.96 -24.63
C GLY A 33 -27.70 -15.78 -23.86
N GLU A 34 -28.45 -15.14 -22.96
CA GLU A 34 -27.93 -14.03 -22.12
C GLU A 34 -26.75 -14.55 -21.28
N THR A 35 -25.58 -14.52 -21.89
CA THR A 35 -24.32 -14.93 -21.31
C THR A 35 -23.80 -13.69 -20.60
N ILE A 36 -23.77 -13.76 -19.27
CA ILE A 36 -23.11 -12.72 -18.48
C ILE A 36 -21.71 -12.53 -19.04
N THR A 37 -21.36 -11.30 -19.39
CA THR A 37 -20.02 -11.04 -19.91
C THR A 37 -19.01 -11.26 -18.79
N LEU A 38 -17.77 -11.57 -19.15
CA LEU A 38 -16.70 -11.75 -18.18
C LEU A 38 -16.51 -10.51 -17.29
N GLU A 39 -16.69 -9.31 -17.86
CA GLU A 39 -16.65 -8.05 -17.12
C GLU A 39 -17.82 -7.93 -16.13
N GLN A 40 -19.03 -8.35 -16.51
CA GLN A 40 -20.19 -8.37 -15.60
C GLN A 40 -19.97 -9.37 -14.46
N ALA A 41 -19.42 -10.56 -14.74
CA ALA A 41 -19.09 -11.54 -13.71
C ALA A 41 -18.02 -11.02 -12.73
N ILE A 42 -17.00 -10.31 -13.23
CA ILE A 42 -15.97 -9.66 -12.39
C ILE A 42 -16.58 -8.58 -11.51
N LYS A 43 -17.41 -7.69 -12.08
CA LYS A 43 -18.10 -6.61 -11.34
C LYS A 43 -19.07 -7.15 -10.30
N ALA A 44 -19.74 -8.26 -10.59
CA ALA A 44 -20.65 -8.96 -9.69
C ALA A 44 -19.91 -9.89 -8.69
N ASN A 45 -18.58 -9.96 -8.74
CA ASN A 45 -17.76 -10.83 -7.91
C ASN A 45 -18.14 -12.33 -8.01
N GLN A 46 -18.54 -12.79 -9.20
CA GLN A 46 -18.97 -14.17 -9.47
C GLN A 46 -17.78 -15.03 -9.92
N GLU A 47 -16.91 -15.39 -8.98
CA GLU A 47 -15.64 -16.09 -9.27
C GLU A 47 -15.82 -17.43 -10.00
N GLN A 48 -16.87 -18.19 -9.67
CA GLN A 48 -17.19 -19.45 -10.36
C GLN A 48 -17.54 -19.23 -11.84
N GLU A 49 -18.28 -18.16 -12.13
CA GLU A 49 -18.66 -17.84 -13.51
C GLU A 49 -17.46 -17.30 -14.29
N VAL A 50 -16.59 -16.50 -13.64
CA VAL A 50 -15.30 -16.09 -14.23
C VAL A 50 -14.46 -17.32 -14.59
N GLN A 51 -14.34 -18.30 -13.69
CA GLN A 51 -13.61 -19.55 -13.97
C GLN A 51 -14.21 -20.31 -15.15
N LYS A 52 -15.54 -20.45 -15.20
CA LYS A 52 -16.26 -21.12 -16.28
C LYS A 52 -16.03 -20.41 -17.63
N LEU A 53 -16.10 -19.09 -17.66
CA LEU A 53 -15.86 -18.28 -18.86
C LEU A 53 -14.40 -18.40 -19.34
N ILE A 54 -13.42 -18.45 -18.43
CA ILE A 54 -12.01 -18.72 -18.79
C ILE A 54 -11.85 -20.14 -19.37
N GLN A 55 -12.57 -21.14 -18.84
CA GLN A 55 -12.54 -22.50 -19.38
C GLN A 55 -13.07 -22.57 -20.81
N LEU A 56 -14.00 -21.69 -21.18
CA LEU A 56 -14.59 -21.61 -22.53
C LEU A 56 -13.66 -20.98 -23.58
N GLY A 57 -12.44 -20.58 -23.21
CA GLY A 57 -11.41 -20.14 -24.16
C GLY A 57 -11.18 -18.63 -24.23
N GLU A 58 -11.72 -17.87 -23.28
CA GLU A 58 -11.45 -16.43 -23.17
C GLU A 58 -9.96 -16.14 -22.92
N ASN A 59 -9.44 -15.05 -23.50
CA ASN A 59 -8.03 -14.66 -23.44
C ASN A 59 -7.60 -14.37 -21.98
N PRO A 60 -6.71 -15.13 -21.33
CA PRO A 60 -6.40 -14.93 -19.91
C PRO A 60 -5.56 -13.66 -19.61
N ASN A 61 -5.22 -12.85 -20.62
CA ASN A 61 -4.44 -11.61 -20.52
C ASN A 61 -5.27 -10.33 -20.69
N PHE A 62 -6.60 -10.39 -20.70
CA PHE A 62 -7.41 -9.17 -20.83
C PHE A 62 -7.31 -8.26 -19.59
N TRP A 63 -7.66 -7.00 -19.82
CA TRP A 63 -7.73 -5.96 -18.80
C TRP A 63 -9.16 -5.82 -18.27
N CYS A 64 -9.31 -5.73 -16.97
CA CYS A 64 -10.60 -5.52 -16.30
C CYS A 64 -10.56 -4.30 -15.38
N HIS A 65 -11.75 -3.82 -15.02
CA HIS A 65 -11.97 -2.75 -14.07
C HIS A 65 -12.62 -3.33 -12.82
N TRP A 66 -12.15 -2.94 -11.64
CA TRP A 66 -12.74 -3.30 -10.35
C TRP A 66 -12.55 -2.17 -9.36
N GLU A 67 -13.16 -2.28 -8.18
CA GLU A 67 -12.98 -1.34 -7.08
C GLU A 67 -12.07 -1.94 -6.00
N GLU A 68 -11.10 -1.17 -5.53
CA GLU A 68 -10.22 -1.49 -4.41
C GLU A 68 -10.29 -0.34 -3.41
N MET A 69 -10.74 -0.60 -2.18
CA MET A 69 -10.90 0.43 -1.13
C MET A 69 -11.71 1.66 -1.59
N GLY A 70 -12.72 1.45 -2.43
CA GLY A 70 -13.57 2.52 -2.99
C GLY A 70 -12.92 3.32 -4.13
N LEU A 71 -11.75 2.92 -4.61
CA LEU A 71 -11.06 3.52 -5.75
C LEU A 71 -11.17 2.63 -6.99
N PRO A 72 -11.41 3.21 -8.18
CA PRO A 72 -11.42 2.45 -9.41
C PRO A 72 -9.99 2.01 -9.77
N VAL A 73 -9.81 0.70 -9.93
CA VAL A 73 -8.56 0.08 -10.37
C VAL A 73 -8.78 -0.59 -11.72
N GLU A 74 -7.75 -0.54 -12.55
CA GLU A 74 -7.74 -1.19 -13.86
C GLU A 74 -6.41 -1.92 -14.05
N GLY A 75 -6.49 -3.14 -14.56
CA GLY A 75 -5.32 -3.96 -14.83
C GLY A 75 -5.66 -5.36 -15.34
N PRO A 76 -4.63 -6.20 -15.53
CA PRO A 76 -4.82 -7.60 -15.95
C PRO A 76 -5.73 -8.36 -14.98
N ILE A 77 -6.60 -9.24 -15.49
CA ILE A 77 -7.46 -10.12 -14.66
C ILE A 77 -6.67 -10.88 -13.59
N LEU A 78 -5.42 -11.24 -13.88
CA LEU A 78 -4.54 -11.91 -12.92
C LEU A 78 -4.41 -11.10 -11.61
N LEU A 79 -4.34 -9.78 -11.67
CA LEU A 79 -4.25 -8.94 -10.47
C LEU A 79 -5.57 -8.90 -9.70
N TRP A 80 -6.70 -8.94 -10.40
CA TRP A 80 -8.02 -9.05 -9.78
C TRP A 80 -8.16 -10.40 -9.04
N ALA A 81 -7.76 -11.51 -9.67
CA ALA A 81 -7.78 -12.82 -9.02
C ALA A 81 -6.93 -12.87 -7.75
N ILE A 82 -5.77 -12.20 -7.76
CA ILE A 82 -4.91 -12.05 -6.58
C ILE A 82 -5.57 -11.16 -5.51
N GLU A 83 -6.25 -10.08 -5.91
CA GLU A 83 -7.00 -9.20 -5.00
C GLU A 83 -8.14 -9.94 -4.29
N LYS A 84 -8.72 -10.96 -4.93
CA LYS A 84 -9.72 -11.85 -4.32
C LYS A 84 -9.12 -12.99 -3.49
N GLU A 85 -7.80 -13.11 -3.43
CA GLU A 85 -7.10 -14.22 -2.77
C GLU A 85 -7.56 -15.61 -3.26
N ASN A 86 -8.08 -15.70 -4.49
CA ASN A 86 -8.54 -16.95 -5.06
C ASN A 86 -7.38 -17.66 -5.79
N LEU A 87 -6.66 -18.51 -5.06
CA LEU A 87 -5.52 -19.26 -5.57
C LEU A 87 -5.89 -20.17 -6.76
N ASN A 88 -7.07 -20.80 -6.73
CA ASN A 88 -7.53 -21.69 -7.81
C ASN A 88 -7.75 -20.92 -9.11
N LEU A 89 -8.33 -19.73 -9.03
CA LEU A 89 -8.51 -18.85 -10.19
C LEU A 89 -7.17 -18.36 -10.72
N VAL A 90 -6.25 -17.95 -9.83
CA VAL A 90 -4.89 -17.55 -10.24
C VAL A 90 -4.17 -18.70 -10.96
N GLN A 91 -4.22 -19.91 -10.39
CA GLN A 91 -3.60 -21.09 -10.99
C GLN A 91 -4.19 -21.38 -12.38
N SER A 92 -5.53 -21.37 -12.50
CA SER A 92 -6.23 -21.59 -13.78
C SER A 92 -5.83 -20.56 -14.84
N LEU A 93 -5.76 -19.28 -14.47
CA LEU A 93 -5.32 -18.20 -15.37
C LEU A 93 -3.89 -18.43 -15.85
N LEU A 94 -2.96 -18.74 -14.94
CA LEU A 94 -1.55 -18.99 -15.27
C LEU A 94 -1.37 -20.24 -16.13
N GLU A 95 -2.17 -21.29 -15.92
CA GLU A 95 -2.17 -22.50 -16.75
C GLU A 95 -2.70 -22.26 -18.16
N LYS A 96 -3.63 -21.31 -18.32
CA LYS A 96 -4.15 -20.90 -19.63
C LYS A 96 -3.26 -19.90 -20.37
N GLY A 97 -2.16 -19.46 -19.76
CA GLY A 97 -1.20 -18.56 -20.40
C GLY A 97 -1.36 -17.08 -20.00
N ALA A 98 -1.98 -16.79 -18.87
CA ALA A 98 -1.85 -15.46 -18.27
C ALA A 98 -0.37 -15.16 -18.02
N ASN A 99 0.08 -13.99 -18.48
CA ASN A 99 1.45 -13.54 -18.29
C ASN A 99 1.63 -13.08 -16.83
N PRO A 100 2.46 -13.78 -16.03
CA PRO A 100 2.67 -13.43 -14.62
C PRO A 100 3.41 -12.09 -14.44
N ASN A 101 4.00 -11.56 -15.51
CA ASN A 101 4.74 -10.29 -15.52
C ASN A 101 3.91 -9.11 -16.01
N SER A 102 2.64 -9.31 -16.34
CA SER A 102 1.74 -8.22 -16.68
C SER A 102 1.60 -7.24 -15.50
N LYS A 103 1.57 -5.95 -15.82
CA LYS A 103 1.53 -4.85 -14.85
C LYS A 103 0.29 -3.99 -15.07
N ASN A 104 -0.28 -3.45 -14.00
CA ASN A 104 -1.33 -2.43 -14.10
C ASN A 104 -0.76 -1.05 -14.49
N LYS A 105 -1.62 -0.03 -14.52
CA LYS A 105 -1.24 1.37 -14.83
C LYS A 105 -0.21 1.97 -13.87
N HIS A 106 -0.07 1.45 -12.66
CA HIS A 106 0.95 1.88 -11.70
C HIS A 106 2.26 1.09 -11.81
N GLY A 107 2.33 0.12 -12.73
CA GLY A 107 3.46 -0.78 -12.86
C GLY A 107 3.45 -1.93 -11.83
N THR A 108 2.39 -2.08 -11.04
CA THR A 108 2.28 -3.15 -10.04
C THR A 108 2.13 -4.49 -10.75
N SER A 109 3.03 -5.44 -10.47
CA SER A 109 3.00 -6.81 -10.98
C SER A 109 2.26 -7.74 -10.02
N ALA A 110 1.94 -8.95 -10.50
CA ALA A 110 1.34 -10.01 -9.69
C ALA A 110 2.18 -10.31 -8.44
N LEU A 111 3.51 -10.35 -8.59
CA LEU A 111 4.43 -10.63 -7.48
C LEU A 111 4.39 -9.56 -6.39
N ILE A 112 4.34 -8.27 -6.75
CA ILE A 112 4.25 -7.16 -5.79
C ILE A 112 2.92 -7.24 -5.02
N LYS A 113 1.81 -7.51 -5.73
CA LYS A 113 0.48 -7.62 -5.14
C LYS A 113 0.39 -8.82 -4.19
N ALA A 114 0.88 -9.98 -4.59
CA ALA A 114 0.93 -11.19 -3.76
C ALA A 114 1.76 -10.98 -2.48
N ALA A 115 2.89 -10.28 -2.59
CA ALA A 115 3.73 -9.93 -1.45
C ALA A 115 3.01 -9.03 -0.44
N TYR A 116 2.26 -8.03 -0.91
CA TYR A 116 1.43 -7.17 -0.06
C TYR A 116 0.30 -7.95 0.64
N ARG A 117 -0.28 -8.95 -0.02
CA ARG A 117 -1.29 -9.86 0.57
C ARG A 117 -0.71 -10.91 1.51
N ARG A 118 0.60 -10.88 1.77
CA ARG A 118 1.28 -11.76 2.72
C ARG A 118 1.18 -13.26 2.36
N ASN A 119 0.87 -13.59 1.11
CA ASN A 119 0.60 -14.96 0.68
C ASN A 119 1.87 -15.59 0.06
N LEU A 120 2.60 -16.39 0.87
CA LEU A 120 3.83 -17.06 0.43
C LEU A 120 3.57 -18.10 -0.67
N GLU A 121 2.51 -18.89 -0.55
CA GLU A 121 2.16 -19.91 -1.54
C GLU A 121 1.93 -19.29 -2.92
N LEU A 122 1.19 -18.18 -2.97
CA LEU A 122 0.95 -17.42 -4.19
C LEU A 122 2.25 -16.83 -4.76
N VAL A 123 3.13 -16.29 -3.91
CA VAL A 123 4.46 -15.80 -4.34
C VAL A 123 5.27 -16.93 -4.98
N GLN A 124 5.32 -18.10 -4.35
CA GLN A 124 6.02 -19.28 -4.87
C GLN A 124 5.41 -19.76 -6.19
N LEU A 125 4.09 -19.82 -6.29
CA LEU A 125 3.38 -20.17 -7.54
C LEU A 125 3.75 -19.21 -8.67
N LEU A 126 3.70 -17.90 -8.42
CA LEU A 126 4.03 -16.88 -9.42
C LEU A 126 5.49 -17.00 -9.89
N LEU A 127 6.44 -17.18 -8.97
CA LEU A 127 7.84 -17.39 -9.32
C LEU A 127 8.05 -18.67 -10.14
N LYS A 128 7.40 -19.77 -9.75
CA LYS A 128 7.40 -21.04 -10.52
C LYS A 128 6.83 -20.86 -11.93
N LYS A 129 5.88 -19.95 -12.11
CA LYS A 129 5.29 -19.60 -13.42
C LYS A 129 6.08 -18.55 -14.20
N GLY A 130 7.21 -18.08 -13.69
CA GLY A 130 8.12 -17.18 -14.40
C GLY A 130 7.95 -15.70 -14.07
N ALA A 131 7.32 -15.36 -12.93
CA ALA A 131 7.30 -13.99 -12.45
C ALA A 131 8.72 -13.49 -12.16
N HIS A 132 9.01 -12.24 -12.54
CA HIS A 132 10.31 -11.63 -12.34
C HIS A 132 10.49 -11.22 -10.88
N LEU A 133 11.38 -11.93 -10.19
CA LEU A 133 11.72 -11.71 -8.77
C LEU A 133 12.10 -10.26 -8.45
N LYS A 134 12.88 -9.61 -9.33
CA LYS A 134 13.37 -8.23 -9.17
C LYS A 134 12.44 -7.17 -9.78
N ALA A 135 11.20 -7.51 -10.13
CA ALA A 135 10.26 -6.55 -10.67
C ALA A 135 9.94 -5.44 -9.67
N SER A 136 9.85 -4.21 -10.17
CA SER A 136 9.36 -3.04 -9.44
C SER A 136 8.18 -2.38 -10.16
N ASN A 137 7.39 -1.61 -9.41
CA ASN A 137 6.38 -0.71 -9.97
C ASN A 137 7.03 0.59 -10.48
N ARG A 138 6.21 1.56 -10.95
CA ARG A 138 6.70 2.84 -11.50
C ARG A 138 7.46 3.70 -10.47
N ASP A 139 7.14 3.54 -9.19
CA ASP A 139 7.83 4.23 -8.10
C ASP A 139 9.10 3.49 -7.65
N GLY A 140 9.44 2.36 -8.27
CA GLY A 140 10.57 1.54 -7.84
C GLY A 140 10.29 0.64 -6.64
N THR A 141 9.03 0.55 -6.17
CA THR A 141 8.64 -0.35 -5.09
C THR A 141 8.71 -1.81 -5.57
N THR A 142 9.44 -2.64 -4.83
CA THR A 142 9.65 -4.08 -5.13
C THR A 142 8.73 -4.97 -4.30
N ALA A 143 8.69 -6.28 -4.62
CA ALA A 143 7.96 -7.26 -3.82
C ALA A 143 8.49 -7.37 -2.38
N LEU A 144 9.81 -7.23 -2.16
CA LEU A 144 10.39 -7.21 -0.82
C LEU A 144 9.89 -6.01 0.01
N MET A 145 9.82 -4.82 -0.60
CA MET A 145 9.26 -3.63 0.06
C MET A 145 7.78 -3.79 0.39
N ALA A 146 6.99 -4.36 -0.52
CA ALA A 146 5.57 -4.63 -0.31
C ALA A 146 5.32 -5.65 0.82
N ALA A 147 6.11 -6.73 0.88
CA ALA A 147 6.07 -7.69 1.98
C ALA A 147 6.43 -7.05 3.33
N ALA A 148 7.40 -6.14 3.33
CA ALA A 148 7.80 -5.41 4.52
C ALA A 148 6.73 -4.44 5.01
N GLN A 149 6.08 -3.72 4.10
CA GLN A 149 4.93 -2.86 4.42
C GLN A 149 3.78 -3.65 5.05
N ALA A 150 3.51 -4.84 4.52
CA ALA A 150 2.49 -5.73 5.05
C ALA A 150 2.89 -6.42 6.38
N GLY A 151 4.12 -6.22 6.86
CA GLY A 151 4.64 -6.83 8.09
C GLY A 151 4.88 -8.34 7.99
N SER A 152 5.01 -8.89 6.78
CA SER A 152 5.18 -10.34 6.58
C SER A 152 6.63 -10.77 6.78
N PHE A 153 6.96 -11.18 8.01
CA PHE A 153 8.30 -11.68 8.37
C PHE A 153 8.74 -12.85 7.48
N GLU A 154 7.85 -13.83 7.29
CA GLU A 154 8.14 -15.04 6.52
C GLU A 154 8.50 -14.71 5.06
N LEU A 155 7.70 -13.86 4.41
CA LEU A 155 7.96 -13.46 3.02
C LEU A 155 9.24 -12.64 2.88
N VAL A 156 9.53 -11.76 3.85
CA VAL A 156 10.78 -11.00 3.83
C VAL A 156 11.96 -11.96 3.96
N VAL A 157 11.92 -12.93 4.89
CA VAL A 157 12.96 -13.96 5.01
C VAL A 157 13.11 -14.75 3.71
N PHE A 158 12.01 -15.14 3.07
CA PHE A 158 12.02 -15.81 1.77
C PHE A 158 12.72 -14.96 0.71
N PHE A 159 12.32 -13.70 0.50
CA PHE A 159 12.92 -12.83 -0.50
C PHE A 159 14.41 -12.53 -0.24
N LEU A 160 14.80 -12.39 1.03
CA LEU A 160 16.21 -12.22 1.39
C LEU A 160 17.04 -13.48 1.07
N LYS A 161 16.47 -14.68 1.25
CA LYS A 161 17.10 -15.96 0.85
C LYS A 161 17.24 -16.07 -0.68
N GLU A 162 16.25 -15.56 -1.42
CA GLU A 162 16.29 -15.45 -2.89
C GLU A 162 17.25 -14.35 -3.40
N GLY A 163 17.98 -13.68 -2.51
CA GLY A 163 19.04 -12.73 -2.86
C GLY A 163 18.57 -11.31 -3.20
N LEU A 164 17.38 -10.91 -2.74
CA LEU A 164 16.95 -9.52 -2.85
C LEU A 164 17.70 -8.67 -1.82
N ASP A 165 18.22 -7.53 -2.28
CA ASP A 165 18.92 -6.58 -1.42
C ASP A 165 17.91 -5.63 -0.72
N PRO A 166 17.80 -5.64 0.62
CA PRO A 166 16.89 -4.76 1.35
C PRO A 166 17.35 -3.30 1.40
N LYS A 167 18.56 -2.98 0.90
CA LYS A 167 19.13 -1.63 0.87
C LYS A 167 18.69 -0.82 -0.36
N ILE A 168 18.15 -1.48 -1.39
CA ILE A 168 17.65 -0.80 -2.59
C ILE A 168 16.57 0.19 -2.18
N THR A 169 16.60 1.38 -2.76
CA THR A 169 15.62 2.44 -2.53
C THR A 169 14.72 2.64 -3.74
N ASN A 170 13.46 2.99 -3.48
CA ASN A 170 12.52 3.41 -4.50
C ASN A 170 12.80 4.88 -4.93
N THR A 171 11.98 5.46 -5.82
CA THR A 171 12.17 6.82 -6.36
C THR A 171 12.11 7.92 -5.29
N ASN A 172 11.49 7.65 -4.14
CA ASN A 172 11.39 8.57 -3.01
C ASN A 172 12.51 8.36 -1.97
N GLY A 173 13.46 7.46 -2.23
CA GLY A 173 14.54 7.12 -1.29
C GLY A 173 14.13 6.13 -0.20
N LEU A 174 12.95 5.50 -0.28
CA LEU A 174 12.51 4.52 0.71
C LEU A 174 13.13 3.16 0.40
N ASN A 175 13.85 2.60 1.38
CA ASN A 175 14.31 1.20 1.38
C ASN A 175 13.32 0.29 2.13
N THR A 176 13.60 -1.02 2.18
CA THR A 176 12.74 -2.01 2.85
C THR A 176 12.50 -1.70 4.34
N LEU A 177 13.47 -1.11 5.04
CA LEU A 177 13.33 -0.76 6.46
C LEU A 177 12.35 0.39 6.69
N HIS A 178 12.23 1.36 5.77
CA HIS A 178 11.19 2.40 5.86
C HIS A 178 9.78 1.80 5.79
N PHE A 179 9.56 0.86 4.86
CA PHE A 179 8.28 0.15 4.76
C PHE A 179 8.00 -0.72 5.99
N ALA A 180 9.00 -1.40 6.53
CA ALA A 180 8.86 -2.16 7.78
C ALA A 180 8.59 -1.27 9.00
N ALA A 181 9.19 -0.08 9.06
CA ALA A 181 9.01 0.87 10.17
C ALA A 181 7.57 1.37 10.32
N GLY A 182 6.84 1.48 9.19
CA GLY A 182 5.40 1.78 9.18
C GLY A 182 4.49 0.55 9.36
N SER A 183 5.07 -0.66 9.43
CA SER A 183 4.32 -1.89 9.68
C SER A 183 4.07 -2.11 11.17
N HIS A 184 3.37 -3.19 11.52
CA HIS A 184 3.12 -3.60 12.91
C HIS A 184 4.17 -4.58 13.46
N ASN A 185 5.20 -4.95 12.67
CA ASN A 185 6.10 -6.06 13.00
C ASN A 185 7.51 -5.57 13.39
N LEU A 186 7.75 -5.44 14.69
CA LEU A 186 9.05 -5.02 15.23
C LEU A 186 10.17 -6.06 15.00
N GLU A 187 9.85 -7.36 15.02
CA GLU A 187 10.85 -8.41 14.78
C GLU A 187 11.36 -8.36 13.33
N LEU A 188 10.50 -7.99 12.39
CA LEU A 188 10.91 -7.72 11.01
C LEU A 188 11.88 -6.53 10.92
N VAL A 189 11.63 -5.45 11.67
CA VAL A 189 12.56 -4.30 11.75
C VAL A 189 13.92 -4.74 12.28
N LYS A 190 13.95 -5.48 13.39
CA LYS A 190 15.19 -6.01 13.98
C LYS A 190 15.95 -6.90 13.00
N LEU A 191 15.25 -7.76 12.26
CA LEU A 191 15.84 -8.59 11.21
C LEU A 191 16.51 -7.75 10.12
N LEU A 192 15.85 -6.72 9.62
CA LEU A 192 16.39 -5.87 8.55
C LEU A 192 17.62 -5.09 9.00
N ILE A 193 17.62 -4.59 10.25
CA ILE A 193 18.80 -3.95 10.86
C ILE A 193 19.95 -4.96 10.98
N LEU A 194 19.66 -6.19 11.43
CA LEU A 194 20.65 -7.29 11.49
C LEU A 194 21.21 -7.64 10.11
N LYS A 195 20.43 -7.47 9.04
CA LYS A 195 20.87 -7.62 7.64
C LYS A 195 21.64 -6.39 7.11
N GLY A 196 21.97 -5.44 7.99
CA GLY A 196 22.83 -4.30 7.69
C GLY A 196 22.12 -3.17 6.96
N VAL A 197 20.79 -3.09 7.01
CA VAL A 197 20.07 -1.89 6.55
C VAL A 197 20.26 -0.79 7.60
N SER A 198 20.71 0.39 7.17
CA SER A 198 21.01 1.50 8.08
C SER A 198 19.73 2.02 8.74
N VAL A 199 19.76 2.10 10.07
CA VAL A 199 18.70 2.75 10.87
C VAL A 199 18.69 4.28 10.70
N GLN A 200 19.81 4.85 10.23
CA GLN A 200 19.97 6.28 9.97
C GLN A 200 19.58 6.67 8.53
N ALA A 201 18.96 5.75 7.78
CA ALA A 201 18.51 6.05 6.43
C ALA A 201 17.41 7.12 6.46
N LYS A 202 17.51 8.06 5.51
CA LYS A 202 16.53 9.13 5.29
C LYS A 202 15.93 8.98 3.90
N THR A 203 14.67 9.40 3.74
CA THR A 203 14.04 9.53 2.41
C THR A 203 14.75 10.63 1.61
N ARG A 204 14.40 10.77 0.32
CA ARG A 204 14.89 11.87 -0.53
C ARG A 204 14.58 13.25 0.08
N THR A 205 13.54 13.30 0.88
CA THR A 205 13.03 14.52 1.49
C THR A 205 13.52 14.70 2.93
N GLY A 206 14.36 13.79 3.43
CA GLY A 206 15.00 13.91 4.73
C GLY A 206 14.25 13.21 5.87
N ALA A 207 13.06 12.66 5.63
CA ALA A 207 12.30 11.95 6.66
C ALA A 207 13.05 10.71 7.16
N SER A 208 13.21 10.59 8.49
CA SER A 208 13.83 9.44 9.16
C SER A 208 12.82 8.30 9.38
N LEU A 209 13.30 7.14 9.86
CA LEU A 209 12.42 6.01 10.22
C LEU A 209 11.43 6.34 11.35
N LEU A 210 11.71 7.35 12.19
CA LEU A 210 10.77 7.78 13.23
C LEU A 210 9.44 8.28 12.64
N ALA A 211 9.47 8.93 11.47
CA ALA A 211 8.24 9.42 10.82
C ALA A 211 7.29 8.27 10.48
N PHE A 212 7.83 7.14 10.04
CA PHE A 212 7.07 5.94 9.72
C PHE A 212 6.57 5.23 10.99
N ALA A 213 7.39 5.21 12.05
CA ALA A 213 7.04 4.62 13.33
C ALA A 213 5.99 5.43 14.10
N ALA A 214 5.98 6.76 13.97
CA ALA A 214 5.04 7.65 14.65
C ALA A 214 3.58 7.34 14.29
N GLY A 215 3.32 6.94 13.03
CA GLY A 215 2.02 6.50 12.55
C GLY A 215 1.73 5.00 12.71
N SER A 216 2.71 4.19 13.13
CA SER A 216 2.54 2.74 13.29
C SER A 216 1.50 2.40 14.35
N THR A 217 0.77 1.29 14.14
CA THR A 217 -0.15 0.73 15.14
C THR A 217 0.59 0.04 16.28
N ASN A 218 1.85 -0.36 16.09
CA ASN A 218 2.66 -0.99 17.11
C ASN A 218 3.39 0.09 17.92
N SER A 219 2.95 0.29 19.16
CA SER A 219 3.49 1.30 20.09
C SER A 219 4.95 1.07 20.47
N ASP A 220 5.51 -0.12 20.23
CA ASP A 220 6.91 -0.43 20.55
C ASP A 220 7.87 0.05 19.45
N MET A 221 7.36 0.34 18.25
CA MET A 221 8.18 0.74 17.10
C MET A 221 8.87 2.08 17.35
N LEU A 222 8.13 3.08 17.82
CA LEU A 222 8.67 4.41 18.10
C LEU A 222 9.71 4.39 19.24
N PRO A 223 9.44 3.81 20.43
CA PRO A 223 10.45 3.60 21.47
C PRO A 223 11.70 2.89 20.97
N PHE A 224 11.54 1.84 20.16
CA PHE A 224 12.68 1.10 19.62
C PHE A 224 13.60 2.00 18.79
N PHE A 225 13.06 2.79 17.85
CA PHE A 225 13.89 3.68 17.04
C PHE A 225 14.50 4.83 17.83
N LEU A 226 13.81 5.35 18.85
CA LEU A 226 14.40 6.32 19.78
C LEU A 226 15.58 5.72 20.55
N GLN A 227 15.50 4.46 20.97
CA GLN A 227 16.62 3.74 21.59
C GLN A 227 17.78 3.50 20.62
N GLN A 228 17.51 3.43 19.30
CA GLN A 228 18.56 3.40 18.27
C GLN A 228 19.21 4.78 18.03
N GLY A 229 18.84 5.81 18.81
CA GLY A 229 19.46 7.14 18.77
C GLY A 229 18.92 8.06 17.69
N LEU A 230 17.72 7.80 17.16
CA LEU A 230 17.07 8.75 16.25
C LEU A 230 16.46 9.92 17.05
N ASP A 231 16.57 11.12 16.50
CA ASP A 231 16.15 12.36 17.15
C ASP A 231 14.65 12.63 16.92
N PRO A 232 13.81 12.74 17.98
CA PRO A 232 12.39 13.06 17.83
C PRO A 232 12.11 14.54 17.51
N HIS A 233 13.10 15.43 17.61
CA HIS A 233 12.93 16.87 17.42
C HIS A 233 13.15 17.32 15.97
N GLU A 234 13.69 16.46 15.11
CA GLU A 234 13.93 16.81 13.71
C GLU A 234 12.58 16.95 12.97
N PRO A 235 12.20 18.16 12.51
CA PRO A 235 11.02 18.32 11.67
C PRO A 235 11.26 17.66 10.31
N PHE A 236 10.21 17.12 9.71
CA PHE A 236 10.27 16.61 8.35
C PHE A 236 9.77 17.66 7.36
N ASP A 237 9.57 17.23 6.11
CA ASP A 237 9.11 18.09 5.03
C ASP A 237 8.03 19.06 5.45
N GLU A 238 8.20 20.29 4.99
CA GLU A 238 7.21 21.34 5.17
C GLU A 238 6.93 21.67 6.65
N GLY A 239 7.89 21.39 7.54
CA GLY A 239 7.81 21.76 8.96
C GLY A 239 6.87 20.86 9.78
N ILE A 240 6.39 19.77 9.20
CA ILE A 240 5.53 18.84 9.91
C ILE A 240 6.38 18.06 10.93
N THR A 241 5.83 17.78 12.12
CA THR A 241 6.56 17.14 13.24
C THR A 241 6.04 15.73 13.55
N LEU A 242 6.85 14.91 14.23
CA LEU A 242 6.43 13.55 14.63
C LEU A 242 5.14 13.56 15.46
N LEU A 243 4.95 14.60 16.28
CA LEU A 243 3.74 14.75 17.08
C LEU A 243 2.51 14.97 16.20
N MET A 244 2.63 15.74 15.10
CA MET A 244 1.53 15.92 14.14
C MET A 244 1.14 14.60 13.48
N LEU A 245 2.11 13.75 13.09
CA LEU A 245 1.82 12.42 12.54
C LEU A 245 1.12 11.54 13.57
N ALA A 246 1.70 11.40 14.77
CA ALA A 246 1.14 10.56 15.82
C ALA A 246 -0.28 11.01 16.19
N ALA A 247 -0.52 12.32 16.24
CA ALA A 247 -1.81 12.91 16.51
C ALA A 247 -2.82 12.65 15.38
N GLY A 248 -2.44 12.88 14.13
CA GLY A 248 -3.30 12.64 12.95
C GLY A 248 -3.62 11.17 12.69
N PHE A 249 -2.76 10.24 13.11
CA PHE A 249 -3.02 8.79 13.02
C PHE A 249 -3.68 8.20 14.27
N GLY A 250 -3.99 9.00 15.28
CA GLY A 250 -4.69 8.53 16.48
C GLY A 250 -3.82 7.69 17.42
N ARG A 251 -2.49 7.86 17.39
CA ARG A 251 -1.53 7.04 18.17
C ARG A 251 -1.29 7.66 19.54
N ILE A 252 -2.28 7.54 20.44
CA ILE A 252 -2.23 8.21 21.75
C ILE A 252 -0.98 7.87 22.59
N GLU A 253 -0.51 6.62 22.57
CA GLU A 253 0.70 6.23 23.30
C GLU A 253 1.97 6.85 22.70
N ASN A 254 2.04 6.96 21.37
CA ASN A 254 3.13 7.68 20.70
C ASN A 254 3.07 9.18 21.00
N VAL A 255 1.88 9.77 21.06
CA VAL A 255 1.69 11.19 21.46
C VAL A 255 2.22 11.41 22.88
N LYS A 256 1.81 10.60 23.85
CA LYS A 256 2.30 10.69 25.24
C LYS A 256 3.82 10.58 25.31
N LEU A 257 4.39 9.58 24.64
CA LEU A 257 5.85 9.39 24.60
C LEU A 257 6.58 10.60 24.01
N LEU A 258 6.08 11.16 22.90
CA LEU A 258 6.71 12.32 22.27
C LEU A 258 6.62 13.56 23.18
N LEU A 259 5.50 13.77 23.86
CA LEU A 259 5.36 14.83 24.87
C LEU A 259 6.33 14.64 26.04
N GLU A 260 6.52 13.41 26.53
CA GLU A 260 7.54 13.09 27.54
C GLU A 260 8.97 13.37 27.06
N LYS A 261 9.23 13.29 25.75
CA LYS A 261 10.50 13.69 25.13
C LYS A 261 10.65 15.21 24.94
N GLY A 262 9.64 16.00 25.33
CA GLY A 262 9.71 17.46 25.26
C GLY A 262 9.69 18.01 23.84
N VAL A 263 9.04 17.31 22.90
CA VAL A 263 8.81 17.89 21.56
C VAL A 263 7.88 19.10 21.66
N ASP A 264 8.11 20.09 20.80
CA ASP A 264 7.25 21.27 20.74
C ASP A 264 5.87 20.90 20.19
N HIS A 265 4.86 20.97 21.05
CA HIS A 265 3.48 20.64 20.71
C HIS A 265 2.73 21.79 20.01
N GLU A 266 3.29 23.00 20.06
CA GLU A 266 2.76 24.21 19.40
C GLU A 266 3.50 24.51 18.09
N ALA A 267 4.47 23.67 17.70
CA ALA A 267 5.10 23.72 16.40
C ALA A 267 4.06 23.71 15.29
N LYS A 268 4.31 24.50 14.25
CA LYS A 268 3.41 24.66 13.09
C LYS A 268 4.10 24.19 11.83
N ASP A 269 3.35 23.48 11.00
CA ASP A 269 3.78 23.18 9.64
C ASP A 269 3.67 24.43 8.75
N GLN A 270 4.03 24.30 7.47
CA GLN A 270 3.92 25.38 6.48
C GLN A 270 2.49 25.90 6.26
N ALA A 271 1.47 25.10 6.56
CA ALA A 271 0.06 25.51 6.51
C ALA A 271 -0.39 26.22 7.81
N GLY A 272 0.48 26.30 8.81
CA GLY A 272 0.19 26.89 10.11
C GLY A 272 -0.56 25.96 11.07
N LEU A 273 -0.63 24.66 10.76
CA LEU A 273 -1.35 23.65 11.53
C LEU A 273 -0.46 23.03 12.61
N THR A 274 -1.04 22.79 13.78
CA THR A 274 -0.41 22.15 14.95
C THR A 274 -0.81 20.69 15.07
N ALA A 275 -0.14 19.92 15.94
CA ALA A 275 -0.52 18.52 16.19
C ALA A 275 -1.98 18.37 16.65
N ARG A 276 -2.50 19.36 17.38
CA ARG A 276 -3.91 19.38 17.80
C ARG A 276 -4.85 19.49 16.59
N ASP A 277 -4.50 20.32 15.60
CA ASP A 277 -5.34 20.53 14.41
C ASP A 277 -5.37 19.24 13.54
N TYR A 278 -4.27 18.51 13.47
CA TYR A 278 -4.22 17.18 12.84
C TYR A 278 -5.13 16.17 13.55
N ALA A 279 -5.09 16.10 14.89
CA ALA A 279 -5.98 15.23 15.66
C ALA A 279 -7.47 15.62 15.52
N GLU A 280 -7.77 16.92 15.45
CA GLU A 280 -9.14 17.42 15.28
C GLU A 280 -9.68 17.07 13.88
N ALA A 281 -8.90 17.32 12.83
CA ALA A 281 -9.26 16.97 11.46
C ALA A 281 -9.45 15.45 11.25
N ALA A 282 -8.66 14.63 11.95
CA ALA A 282 -8.75 13.17 11.91
C ALA A 282 -9.83 12.57 12.84
N GLY A 283 -10.44 13.38 13.72
CA GLY A 283 -11.50 12.93 14.62
C GLY A 283 -10.99 12.14 15.83
N HIS A 284 -9.89 12.56 16.44
CA HIS A 284 -9.27 11.92 17.61
C HIS A 284 -9.45 12.76 18.89
N PRO A 285 -10.66 12.77 19.50
CA PRO A 285 -11.00 13.68 20.60
C PRO A 285 -10.16 13.48 21.86
N GLU A 286 -9.72 12.25 22.13
CA GLU A 286 -8.85 11.95 23.28
C GLU A 286 -7.49 12.64 23.16
N ILE A 287 -6.91 12.64 21.95
CA ILE A 287 -5.64 13.33 21.68
C ILE A 287 -5.84 14.84 21.71
N VAL A 288 -6.96 15.35 21.17
CA VAL A 288 -7.30 16.77 21.27
C VAL A 288 -7.42 17.21 22.74
N ALA A 289 -8.07 16.41 23.58
CA ALA A 289 -8.19 16.69 25.01
C ALA A 289 -6.82 16.68 25.70
N LEU A 290 -5.98 15.67 25.41
CA LEU A 290 -4.62 15.57 25.93
C LEU A 290 -3.78 16.80 25.55
N LEU A 291 -3.76 17.18 24.27
CA LEU A 291 -2.98 18.33 23.79
C LEU A 291 -3.50 19.68 24.28
N LYS A 292 -4.80 19.80 24.61
CA LYS A 292 -5.38 21.02 25.19
C LYS A 292 -4.99 21.25 26.64
N THR A 293 -4.83 20.17 27.41
CA THR A 293 -4.52 20.26 28.85
C THR A 293 -3.04 20.10 29.14
N TYR A 294 -2.24 19.72 28.15
CA TYR A 294 -0.81 19.63 28.27
C TYR A 294 -0.18 21.02 28.43
N HIS A 295 0.68 21.17 29.42
CA HIS A 295 1.50 22.35 29.64
C HIS A 295 2.95 21.87 29.66
N SER A 296 3.82 22.48 28.86
CA SER A 296 5.24 22.11 28.84
C SER A 296 5.83 22.19 30.25
N PRO A 297 6.62 21.20 30.69
CA PRO A 297 7.31 21.23 31.98
C PRO A 297 8.35 22.35 32.07
#